data_AF-A0A2E9CBM0-F1
#
_entry.id   AF-A0A2E9CBM0-F1
#
_cell.length_a   1.000
_cell.length_b   1.000
_cell.length_c   1.000
_cell.angle_alpha   90.00
_cell.angle_beta   90.00
_cell.angle_gamma   90.00
#
_symmetry.space_group_name_H-M   'P 1'
#
loop_
_entity.id
_entity.type
_entity.pdbx_description
1 polymer ?
#
loop_
_entity_poly.entity_id
_entity_poly.type
_entity_poly.pdbx_seq_one_letter_code
_entity_poly.pdbx_strand_id
1 'polypeptide(L)'
;MPMIARKNAAKHLVKTSSRNRLPLPVQQRHWICRNCTELLIPGVTSRVRIKDGQRITTCLSCGKIRRLGGGPKWHRRNGNV
;
A
#
# COMPACT_ATOMS: atom_id res chain seq x y z
N MET A 1 -16.63 -13.52 -2.18
CA MET A 1 -16.98 -12.40 -1.27
C MET A 1 -17.43 -11.20 -2.11
N PRO A 2 -18.67 -10.72 -1.95
CA PRO A 2 -19.17 -9.56 -2.67
C PRO A 2 -18.37 -8.28 -2.33
N MET A 3 -18.21 -7.40 -3.32
CA MET A 3 -17.38 -6.17 -3.23
C MET A 3 -17.80 -5.21 -2.11
N ILE A 4 -19.06 -5.24 -1.69
CA ILE A 4 -19.63 -4.38 -0.63
C ILE A 4 -18.98 -4.60 0.74
N ALA A 5 -18.68 -5.85 1.11
CA ALA A 5 -18.05 -6.16 2.41
C ALA A 5 -16.59 -5.65 2.49
N ARG A 6 -15.93 -5.42 1.35
CA ARG A 6 -14.52 -5.01 1.29
C ARG A 6 -14.29 -3.54 1.62
N LYS A 7 -15.28 -2.67 1.38
CA LYS A 7 -15.09 -1.20 1.45
C LYS A 7 -14.83 -0.71 2.87
N ASN A 8 -15.55 -1.27 3.85
CA ASN A 8 -15.45 -0.84 5.25
C ASN A 8 -14.48 -1.69 6.09
N ALA A 9 -14.12 -2.90 5.63
CA ALA A 9 -13.25 -3.81 6.39
C ALA A 9 -11.91 -3.16 6.78
N ALA A 10 -11.28 -2.43 5.85
CA ALA A 10 -10.02 -1.73 6.11
C ALA A 10 -10.16 -0.63 7.18
N LYS A 11 -11.26 0.12 7.16
CA LYS A 11 -11.57 1.16 8.16
C LYS A 11 -11.72 0.57 9.55
N HIS A 12 -12.50 -0.51 9.68
CA HIS A 12 -12.70 -1.20 10.95
C HIS A 12 -11.40 -1.80 11.48
N LEU A 13 -10.59 -2.43 10.61
CA LEU A 13 -9.29 -2.98 11.00
C LEU A 13 -8.36 -1.91 11.57
N VAL A 14 -8.23 -0.77 10.89
CA VAL A 14 -7.41 0.36 11.36
C VAL A 14 -7.94 0.91 12.68
N LYS A 15 -9.26 1.11 12.80
CA LYS A 15 -9.90 1.63 14.02
C LYS A 15 -9.70 0.72 15.22
N THR A 16 -9.84 -0.60 15.04
CA THR A 16 -9.62 -1.59 16.12
C THR A 16 -8.15 -1.67 16.50
N SER A 17 -7.25 -1.68 15.50
CA SER A 17 -5.80 -1.67 15.70
C SER A 17 -5.34 -0.43 16.47
N SER A 18 -5.82 0.76 16.11
CA SER A 18 -5.48 2.00 16.80
C SER A 18 -6.03 2.07 18.22
N ARG A 19 -7.28 1.60 18.43
CA ARG A 19 -7.90 1.55 19.76
C ARG A 19 -7.11 0.67 20.74
N ASN A 20 -6.66 -0.49 20.27
CA ASN A 20 -5.91 -1.44 21.09
C ASN A 20 -4.39 -1.17 21.09
N ARG A 21 -3.92 -0.12 20.40
CA ARG A 21 -2.49 0.20 20.21
C ARG A 21 -1.68 -0.97 19.64
N LEU A 22 -2.33 -1.83 18.85
CA LEU A 22 -1.70 -2.98 18.21
C LEU A 22 -1.23 -2.62 16.81
N PRO A 23 -0.08 -3.12 16.34
CA PRO A 23 0.35 -2.93 14.97
C PRO A 23 -0.59 -3.65 13.98
N LEU A 24 -0.86 -3.03 12.83
CA LEU A 24 -1.51 -3.73 11.73
C LEU A 24 -0.66 -4.91 11.27
N PRO A 25 -1.25 -6.10 11.02
CA PRO A 25 -0.49 -7.24 10.54
C PRO A 25 0.18 -6.95 9.20
N VAL A 26 1.40 -7.45 9.03
CA VAL A 26 2.34 -7.03 7.97
C VAL A 26 1.76 -7.24 6.57
N GLN A 27 1.05 -8.35 6.38
CA GLN A 27 0.40 -8.68 5.12
C GLN A 27 -0.62 -7.61 4.70
N GLN A 28 -1.46 -7.15 5.63
CA GLN A 28 -2.57 -6.22 5.37
C GLN A 28 -2.11 -4.76 5.38
N ARG A 29 -1.08 -4.40 6.16
CA ARG A 29 -0.57 -3.03 6.28
C ARG A 29 -0.19 -2.41 4.93
N HIS A 30 0.29 -3.23 3.99
CA HIS A 30 0.68 -2.82 2.63
C HIS A 30 -0.49 -2.69 1.65
N TRP A 31 -1.68 -3.14 2.04
CA TRP A 31 -2.91 -3.06 1.25
C TRP A 31 -3.89 -2.00 1.76
N ILE A 32 -3.54 -1.25 2.80
CA ILE A 32 -4.41 -0.17 3.31
C ILE A 32 -3.77 1.19 3.03
N CYS A 33 -4.55 2.12 2.46
CA CYS A 33 -4.13 3.50 2.28
C CYS A 33 -4.03 4.20 3.64
N ARG A 34 -2.90 4.86 3.92
CA ARG A 34 -2.71 5.58 5.20
C ARG A 34 -3.46 6.92 5.29
N ASN A 35 -3.99 7.41 4.17
CA ASN A 35 -4.71 8.69 4.13
C ASN A 35 -6.22 8.44 4.25
N CYS A 36 -6.82 7.81 3.23
CA CYS A 36 -8.27 7.57 3.19
C CYS A 36 -8.72 6.26 3.84
N THR A 37 -7.80 5.41 4.34
CA THR A 37 -8.09 4.08 4.94
C THR A 37 -8.81 3.09 4.03
N GLU A 38 -8.83 3.34 2.72
CA GLU A 38 -9.40 2.42 1.74
C GLU A 38 -8.47 1.23 1.45
N LEU A 39 -9.08 0.10 1.09
CA LEU A 39 -8.37 -1.08 0.63
C LEU A 39 -7.79 -0.85 -0.77
N LEU A 40 -6.48 -1.02 -0.90
CA LEU A 40 -5.71 -0.92 -2.14
C LEU A 40 -5.75 -2.27 -2.84
N ILE A 41 -6.62 -2.40 -3.84
CA ILE A 41 -6.72 -3.57 -4.72
C ILE A 41 -6.02 -3.18 -6.03
N PRO A 42 -4.94 -3.88 -6.42
CA PRO A 42 -4.29 -3.63 -7.71
C PRO A 42 -5.28 -3.73 -8.86
N GLY A 43 -5.26 -2.74 -9.75
CA GLY A 43 -6.13 -2.72 -10.94
C GLY A 43 -7.56 -2.22 -10.69
N VAL A 44 -7.99 -2.08 -9.43
CA VAL A 44 -9.34 -1.58 -9.09
C VAL A 44 -9.28 -0.24 -8.38
N THR A 45 -8.72 -0.20 -7.16
CA THR A 45 -8.65 1.02 -6.32
C THR A 45 -7.21 1.54 -6.19
N SER A 46 -6.24 0.82 -6.74
CA SER A 46 -4.84 1.20 -6.70
C SER A 46 -4.11 0.87 -8.00
N ARG A 47 -3.14 1.73 -8.32
CA ARG A 47 -2.18 1.53 -9.40
C ARG A 47 -0.84 1.13 -8.80
N VAL A 48 -0.28 -0.01 -9.22
CA VAL A 48 1.03 -0.48 -8.77
C VAL A 48 2.02 -0.41 -9.92
N ARG A 49 3.19 0.18 -9.67
CA ARG A 49 4.33 0.23 -10.60
C ARG A 49 5.57 -0.31 -9.89
N ILE A 50 6.43 -1.02 -10.61
CA ILE A 50 7.74 -1.43 -10.13
C ILE A 50 8.79 -0.59 -10.86
N LYS A 51 9.56 0.22 -10.12
CA LYS A 51 10.60 1.09 -10.69
C LYS A 51 11.79 1.13 -9.75
N ASP A 52 13.00 1.06 -10.31
CA ASP A 52 14.27 1.17 -9.56
C ASP A 52 14.33 0.21 -8.35
N GLY A 53 13.75 -1.00 -8.47
CA GLY A 53 13.70 -1.97 -7.38
C GLY A 53 12.79 -1.59 -6.22
N GLN A 54 11.83 -0.68 -6.44
CA GLN A 54 10.78 -0.30 -5.50
C GLN A 54 9.40 -0.58 -6.08
N ARG A 55 8.47 -0.97 -5.20
CA ARG A 55 7.04 -1.03 -5.49
C ARG A 55 6.40 0.30 -5.13
N ILE A 56 5.91 1.00 -6.15
CA ILE A 56 5.19 2.27 -6.02
C ILE A 56 3.70 1.96 -6.14
N THR A 57 2.95 2.14 -5.06
CA THR A 57 1.51 1.95 -5.01
C THR A 57 0.83 3.30 -4.86
N THR A 58 0.03 3.69 -5.85
CA THR A 58 -0.77 4.91 -5.85
C THR A 58 -2.23 4.57 -5.58
N CYS A 59 -2.83 5.22 -4.59
CA CYS A 59 -4.27 5.15 -4.34
C CYS A 59 -5.01 5.96 -5.42
N LEU A 60 -5.98 5.35 -6.09
CA LEU A 60 -6.77 6.04 -7.12
C LEU A 60 -7.83 6.96 -6.52
N SER A 61 -8.25 6.73 -5.28
CA SER A 61 -9.31 7.51 -4.62
C SER A 61 -8.81 8.81 -3.99
N CYS A 62 -7.59 8.84 -3.45
CA CYS A 62 -7.03 10.04 -2.79
C CYS A 62 -5.67 10.48 -3.34
N GLY A 63 -5.12 9.80 -4.34
CA GLY A 63 -3.84 10.14 -4.97
C GLY A 63 -2.58 9.82 -4.13
N LYS A 64 -2.71 9.40 -2.87
CA LYS A 64 -1.55 9.12 -2.00
C LYS A 64 -0.65 8.04 -2.61
N ILE A 65 0.64 8.33 -2.66
CA ILE A 65 1.69 7.43 -3.16
C ILE A 65 2.41 6.78 -1.98
N ARG A 66 2.53 5.45 -1.99
CA ARG A 66 3.36 4.69 -1.04
C ARG A 66 4.44 3.94 -1.80
N ARG A 67 5.66 3.96 -1.28
CA ARG A 67 6.83 3.29 -1.85
C ARG A 67 7.32 2.23 -0.87
N LEU A 68 7.59 1.03 -1.38
CA LEU A 68 8.11 -0.11 -0.62
C LEU A 68 9.31 -0.69 -1.33
N GLY A 69 10.34 -1.07 -0.57
CA GLY A 69 11.61 -1.59 -1.08
C GLY A 69 12.79 -0.68 -0.74
N GLY A 70 14.01 -1.19 -0.94
CA GLY A 70 15.26 -0.54 -0.54
C GLY A 70 15.70 0.66 -1.40
N GLY A 71 14.77 1.38 -2.02
CA GLY A 71 15.12 2.55 -2.82
C GLY A 71 15.78 2.23 -4.17
N PRO A 72 16.06 3.28 -4.97
CA PRO A 72 16.87 3.15 -6.16
C PRO A 72 18.29 2.75 -5.74
N LYS A 73 18.74 1.60 -6.26
CA LYS A 73 20.02 1.01 -5.90
C LYS A 73 21.12 1.67 -6.71
N TRP A 74 21.44 2.92 -6.38
CA TRP A 74 22.41 3.74 -7.13
C TRP A 74 23.73 2.99 -7.35
N HIS A 75 24.18 2.26 -6.32
CA HIS A 75 25.38 1.42 -6.32
C HIS A 75 25.35 0.23 -7.30
N ARG A 76 24.20 -0.15 -7.87
CA ARG A 76 24.10 -1.22 -8.89
C ARG A 76 24.11 -0.68 -10.34
N ARG A 77 24.12 0.63 -10.55
CA ARG A 77 24.08 1.23 -11.90
C ARG A 77 25.45 1.33 -12.58
N ASN A 78 26.55 1.04 -11.88
CA ASN A 78 27.92 1.09 -12.43
C ASN A 78 28.38 -0.24 -13.10
N GLY A 79 27.44 -1.06 -13.58
CA GLY A 79 27.77 -2.21 -14.42
C GLY A 79 27.77 -1.81 -15.90
N ASN A 80 28.92 -1.37 -16.38
CA ASN A 80 29.29 -1.17 -17.79
C ASN A 80 28.44 -0.17 -18.60
N VAL A 81 28.89 1.08 -18.60
CA VAL A 81 29.04 1.87 -19.84
C VAL A 81 30.50 1.83 -20.20
#